data_AF-A0A846PFQ1-F1
#
_entry.id   AF-A0A846PFQ1-F1
#
_cell.length_a   1.000
_cell.length_b   1.000
_cell.length_c   1.000
_cell.angle_alpha   90.00
_cell.angle_beta   90.00
_cell.angle_gamma   90.00
#
_symmetry.space_group_name_H-M   'P 1'
#
loop_
_entity.id
_entity.type
_entity.pdbx_description
1 polymer ?
#
loop_
_entity_poly.entity_id
_entity_poly.type
_entity_poly.pdbx_seq_one_letter_code
_entity_poly.pdbx_strand_id
1 'polypeptide(L)' 'MTVLATVKIGQNFRVTLPREVRETLELKEGDELVFFTVKRFERRVCFRLK' A
#
# COMPACT_ATOMS: atom_id res chain seq x y z
N MET A 1 -8.80 2.40 12.60
CA MET A 1 -7.68 2.34 11.63
C MET A 1 -6.64 1.43 12.25
N THR A 2 -6.34 0.30 11.60
CA THR A 2 -5.33 -0.64 12.08
C THR A 2 -4.06 -0.41 11.28
N VAL A 3 -2.92 -0.26 11.96
CA VAL A 3 -1.62 -0.14 11.31
C VAL A 3 -1.08 -1.54 11.11
N LEU A 4 -0.94 -1.98 9.86
CA LEU A 4 -0.43 -3.32 9.53
C LEU A 4 1.10 -3.40 9.65
N ALA A 5 1.81 -2.33 9.25
CA ALA A 5 3.26 -2.22 9.31
C ALA A 5 3.69 -0.76 9.11
N THR A 6 4.94 -0.44 9.48
CA THR A 6 5.61 0.83 9.15
C THR A 6 6.89 0.54 8.39
N VAL A 7 7.07 1.21 7.26
CA VAL A 7 8.21 1.00 6.35
C VAL A 7 8.85 2.33 5.98
N LYS A 8 10.15 2.29 5.66
CA LYS A 8 10.86 3.44 5.10
C LYS A 8 10.69 3.48 3.58
N ILE A 9 10.68 4.69 3.03
CA ILE A 9 10.75 4.89 1.58
C ILE A 9 12.15 4.50 1.12
N GLY A 10 12.23 3.59 0.16
CA GLY A 10 13.48 3.15 -0.45
C GLY A 10 13.93 4.06 -1.59
N GLN A 11 14.94 3.60 -2.33
CA GLN A 11 15.41 4.30 -3.53
C GLN A 11 14.31 4.44 -4.57
N ASN A 12 14.36 5.52 -5.35
CA ASN A 12 13.39 5.85 -6.41
C ASN A 12 11.95 5.91 -5.90
N PHE A 13 11.75 6.35 -4.65
CA PHE A 13 10.43 6.48 -4.01
C PHE A 13 9.62 5.18 -3.95
N ARG A 14 10.30 4.02 -4.01
CA ARG A 14 9.65 2.71 -3.92
C ARG A 14 9.40 2.34 -2.47
N VAL A 15 8.25 1.73 -2.21
CA VAL A 15 7.90 1.17 -0.91
C VAL A 15 7.67 -0.32 -1.08
N THR A 16 8.37 -1.12 -0.29
CA THR A 16 8.13 -2.56 -0.23
C THR A 16 6.81 -2.81 0.48
N LEU A 17 5.91 -3.57 -0.12
CA LEU A 17 4.68 -4.03 0.53
C LEU A 17 5.04 -5.12 1.56
N PRO A 18 4.83 -4.87 2.87
CA PRO A 18 5.12 -5.83 3.93
C PRO A 18 4.35 -7.13 3.75
N ARG A 19 4.85 -8.21 4.36
CA ARG A 19 4.26 -9.54 4.21
C ARG A 19 2.78 -9.55 4.64
N GLU A 20 2.48 -8.91 5.75
CA GLU A 20 1.15 -8.81 6.35
C GLU A 20 0.16 -8.15 5.39
N VAL A 21 0.61 -7.11 4.69
CA VAL A 21 -0.19 -6.38 3.70
C VAL A 21 -0.44 -7.22 2.45
N ARG A 22 0.59 -7.93 1.97
CA ARG A 22 0.48 -8.85 0.82
C ARG A 22 -0.46 -10.01 1.10
N GLU A 23 -0.36 -10.63 2.27
CA GLU A 23 -1.23 -11.74 2.68
C GLU A 23 -2.67 -11.26 2.87
N THR A 24 -2.88 -10.10 3.51
CA THR A 24 -4.23 -9.53 3.73
C THR A 24 -4.97 -9.24 2.41
N LEU A 25 -4.24 -8.83 1.37
CA LEU A 25 -4.79 -8.48 0.06
C LEU A 25 -4.58 -9.58 -0.99
N GLU A 26 -4.05 -10.75 -0.59
CA GLU A 26 -3.76 -11.89 -1.46
C GLU A 26 -2.95 -11.54 -2.73
N LEU A 27 -2.02 -10.58 -2.60
CA LEU A 27 -1.26 -10.04 -3.74
C LEU A 27 -0.28 -11.07 -4.31
N LYS A 28 -0.21 -11.10 -5.64
CA LYS A 28 0.71 -11.92 -6.42
C LYS A 28 1.63 -11.05 -7.27
N GLU A 29 2.73 -11.66 -7.71
CA GLU A 29 3.63 -11.00 -8.66
C GLU A 29 2.89 -10.75 -9.98
N GLY A 30 3.01 -9.53 -10.51
CA GLY A 30 2.30 -9.08 -11.72
C GLY A 30 0.96 -8.39 -11.44
N ASP A 31 0.43 -8.43 -10.22
CA ASP A 31 -0.80 -7.72 -9.88
C ASP A 31 -0.61 -6.20 -9.99
N GLU A 32 -1.61 -5.53 -10.58
CA GLU A 32 -1.65 -4.08 -10.68
C GLU A 32 -2.38 -3.46 -9.48
N LEU A 33 -1.78 -2.41 -8.90
CA LEU A 33 -2.35 -1.65 -7.79
C LEU A 33 -2.74 -0.25 -8.24
N VAL A 34 -3.91 0.19 -7.81
CA VAL A 34 -4.41 1.55 -7.99
C VAL A 34 -4.24 2.33 -6.70
N PHE A 35 -3.51 3.44 -6.76
CA PHE A 35 -3.32 4.37 -5.64
C PHE A 35 -4.34 5.51 -5.74
N PHE A 36 -4.97 5.86 -4.62
CA PHE A 36 -5.99 6.91 -4.56
C PHE A 36 -5.99 7.62 -3.20
N THR A 37 -6.54 8.83 -3.18
CA THR A 37 -6.76 9.60 -1.96
C THR A 37 -8.26 9.72 -1.70
N VAL A 38 -8.65 9.75 -0.43
CA VAL A 38 -10.04 9.93 -0.03
C VAL A 38 -10.16 11.33 0.54
N LYS A 39 -11.02 12.19 -0.04
CA LYS A 39 -11.13 13.64 0.28
C LYS A 39 -11.22 13.96 1.78
N ARG A 40 -11.76 13.04 2.58
CA ARG A 40 -11.94 13.20 4.03
C ARG A 40 -10.66 12.99 4.85
N PHE A 41 -9.58 12.49 4.25
CA PHE A 41 -8.34 12.17 4.94
C PHE A 41 -7.15 12.85 4.26
N GLU A 42 -6.67 13.93 4.87
CA GLU A 42 -5.46 14.60 4.42
C GLU A 42 -4.23 13.73 4.65
N ARG A 43 -3.24 13.83 3.73
CA ARG A 43 -1.94 13.14 3.80
C ARG A 43 -2.02 11.61 3.90
N ARG A 44 -3.11 11.00 3.44
CA ARG A 44 -3.25 9.55 3.31
C ARG A 44 -3.37 9.15 1.87
N VAL A 45 -2.60 8.14 1.48
CA VAL A 45 -2.75 7.43 0.23
C VAL A 45 -3.22 6.02 0.56
N CYS A 46 -4.30 5.61 -0.07
CA CYS A 46 -4.81 4.25 -0.06
C CYS A 46 -4.41 3.58 -1.37
N PHE A 47 -4.41 2.25 -1.38
CA PHE A 47 -4.32 1.50 -2.61
C PHE A 47 -5.26 0.30 -2.57
N ARG A 48 -5.62 -0.20 -3.76
CA ARG A 48 -6.42 -1.41 -3.96
C ARG A 48 -5.89 -2.18 -5.17
N LEU A 49 -6.23 -3.47 -5.26
CA LEU A 49 -6.12 -4.22 -6.50
C LEU A 49 -6.97 -3.55 -7.59
N LYS A 50 -6.44 -3.53 -8.82
CA LYS A 50 -7.10 -2.93 -9.97
C LYS A 50 -8.39 -3.65 -10.34
#